data_AF-A0ABD5P6X8-F1
#
_entry.id   AF-A0ABD5P6X8-F1
#
_cell.length_a   1.000
_cell.length_b   1.000
_cell.length_c   1.000
_cell.angle_alpha   90.00
_cell.angle_beta   90.00
_cell.angle_gamma   90.00
#
_symmetry.space_group_name_H-M   'P 1'
#
loop_
_entity.id
_entity.type
_entity.pdbx_description
1 polymer ?
#
loop_
_entity_poly.entity_id
_entity_poly.type
_entity_poly.pdbx_seq_one_letter_code
_entity_poly.pdbx_strand_id
1 'polypeptide(L)'
;MTVDERSAANATADFVQGLVELSRLGNVLAAGALTFIGAFTVLPLTSGSEDVAAMGFAVGATVFATAAGNAINDYFDADIDAINRPNRAIPRGAVSEREALVFSACLFLGAVVCALQLPPAAIAVAVVNLLALVAYTKFFKGLPGVGNVVVGYLTGSTFLFGGLAVLDSASDPYSLPTLPVGLLVLFALAATATFTREAVKDVEDLEGDRQEGLRTLPIVLGERPTLWLGVVAMVAAVAASGLPYLVGTFGRLYLALIVPADGLLLGATVHSFRDPTRSQELLKTGMLLASGAFLVSRVAVLVGFTL
;
A
#
# COMPACT_ATOMS: atom_id res chain seq x y z
N MET A 1 41.11 17.91 10.64
CA MET A 1 40.52 16.75 9.96
C MET A 1 41.51 16.25 8.92
N THR A 2 42.07 15.06 9.11
CA THR A 2 43.02 14.44 8.19
C THR A 2 42.30 13.91 6.94
N VAL A 3 43.04 13.56 5.88
CA VAL A 3 42.47 13.00 4.63
C VAL A 3 41.73 11.67 4.89
N ASP A 4 42.27 10.83 5.77
CA ASP A 4 41.64 9.56 6.18
C ASP A 4 40.34 9.76 6.97
N GLU A 5 40.29 10.77 7.86
CA GLU A 5 39.06 11.12 8.58
C GLU A 5 37.97 11.62 7.63
N ARG A 6 38.32 12.35 6.56
CA ARG A 6 37.36 12.78 5.53
C ARG A 6 36.88 11.62 4.68
N SER A 7 37.76 10.69 4.33
CA SER A 7 37.42 9.48 3.57
C SER A 7 36.45 8.59 4.34
N ALA A 8 36.73 8.32 5.62
CA ALA A 8 35.86 7.52 6.49
C ALA A 8 34.50 8.18 6.74
N ALA A 9 34.46 9.51 6.92
CA ALA A 9 33.22 10.26 7.08
C ALA A 9 32.35 10.18 5.81
N ASN A 10 32.96 10.30 4.63
CA ASN A 10 32.25 10.18 3.35
C ASN A 10 31.70 8.77 3.12
N ALA A 11 32.46 7.73 3.45
CA ALA A 11 32.00 6.34 3.36
C ALA A 11 30.82 6.05 4.32
N THR A 12 30.88 6.59 5.55
CA THR A 12 29.79 6.44 6.51
C THR A 12 28.52 7.16 6.04
N ALA A 13 28.66 8.37 5.47
CA ALA A 13 27.54 9.13 4.93
C ALA A 13 26.89 8.41 3.75
N ASP A 14 27.69 7.86 2.83
CA ASP A 14 27.19 7.12 1.66
C ASP A 14 26.48 5.82 2.07
N PHE A 15 27.00 5.11 3.08
CA PHE A 15 26.34 3.94 3.65
C PHE A 15 24.98 4.28 4.26
N VAL A 16 24.90 5.32 5.10
CA VAL A 16 23.63 5.76 5.71
C VAL A 16 22.64 6.21 4.65
N GLN A 17 23.09 6.97 3.65
CA GLN A 17 22.26 7.36 2.51
C GLN A 17 21.76 6.12 1.77
N GLY A 18 22.63 5.13 1.54
CA GLY A 18 22.25 3.85 0.92
C GLY A 18 21.15 3.11 1.68
N LEU A 19 21.20 3.07 3.02
CA LEU A 19 20.12 2.47 3.83
C LEU A 19 18.79 3.22 3.70
N VAL A 20 18.82 4.56 3.64
CA VAL A 20 17.62 5.38 3.42
C VAL A 20 17.05 5.16 2.02
N GLU A 21 17.91 5.07 1.00
CA GLU A 21 17.53 4.74 -0.38
C GLU A 21 16.86 3.36 -0.46
N LEU A 22 17.45 2.32 0.16
CA LEU A 22 16.89 0.97 0.23
C LEU A 22 15.49 0.95 0.85
N SER A 23 15.25 1.80 1.85
CA SER A 23 13.95 1.88 2.52
C SER A 23 12.87 2.46 1.60
N ARG A 24 13.24 3.30 0.61
CA ARG A 24 12.35 4.08 -0.26
C ARG A 24 11.36 4.92 0.57
N LEU A 25 11.87 5.94 1.26
CA LEU A 25 11.13 6.72 2.26
C LEU A 25 9.73 7.19 1.81
N GLY A 26 9.58 7.63 0.56
CA GLY A 26 8.26 8.03 0.04
C GLY A 26 7.21 6.91 0.09
N ASN A 27 7.59 5.67 -0.26
CA ASN A 27 6.69 4.52 -0.22
C ASN A 27 6.32 4.15 1.22
N VAL A 28 7.30 4.21 2.12
CA VAL A 28 7.13 3.89 3.54
C VAL A 28 6.18 4.89 4.21
N LEU A 29 6.35 6.19 3.94
CA LEU A 29 5.47 7.24 4.45
C LEU A 29 4.05 7.10 3.89
N ALA A 30 3.92 6.81 2.59
CA ALA A 30 2.62 6.57 1.97
C ALA A 30 1.92 5.38 2.63
N ALA A 31 2.58 4.23 2.75
CA ALA A 31 2.00 3.02 3.36
C ALA A 31 1.59 3.26 4.83
N GLY A 32 2.44 3.93 5.61
CA GLY A 32 2.11 4.33 6.98
C GLY A 32 0.88 5.24 7.06
N ALA A 33 0.74 6.19 6.11
CA ALA A 33 -0.43 7.06 6.03
C ALA A 33 -1.72 6.28 5.70
N LEU A 34 -1.67 5.29 4.81
CA LEU A 34 -2.84 4.44 4.51
C LEU A 34 -3.28 3.66 5.75
N THR A 35 -2.34 3.07 6.48
CA THR A 35 -2.64 2.36 7.75
C THR A 35 -3.23 3.32 8.80
N PHE A 36 -2.65 4.51 8.94
CA PHE A 36 -3.20 5.54 9.83
C PHE A 36 -4.64 5.90 9.45
N ILE A 37 -4.92 6.16 8.17
CA ILE A 37 -6.27 6.49 7.69
C ILE A 37 -7.24 5.35 8.02
N GLY A 38 -6.83 4.11 7.80
CA GLY A 38 -7.63 2.92 8.14
C GLY A 38 -8.00 2.87 9.62
N ALA A 39 -7.03 3.04 10.51
CA ALA A 39 -7.23 3.10 11.95
C ALA A 39 -8.15 4.27 12.34
N PHE A 40 -7.80 5.47 11.92
CA PHE A 40 -8.51 6.70 12.27
C PHE A 40 -9.98 6.69 11.85
N THR A 41 -10.27 6.13 10.67
CA THR A 41 -11.63 6.02 10.11
C THR A 41 -12.60 5.29 11.04
N VAL A 42 -12.12 4.35 11.84
CA VAL A 42 -12.93 3.52 12.73
C VAL A 42 -12.60 3.68 14.22
N LEU A 43 -11.61 4.53 14.56
CA LEU A 43 -11.17 4.78 15.93
C LEU A 43 -12.36 5.19 16.82
N PRO A 44 -12.69 4.46 17.91
CA PRO A 44 -13.87 4.75 18.73
C PRO A 44 -13.90 6.18 19.29
N LEU A 45 -15.08 6.77 19.46
CA LEU A 45 -15.22 8.08 20.14
C LEU A 45 -14.75 8.06 21.59
N THR A 46 -14.80 6.88 22.21
CA THR A 46 -14.33 6.61 23.57
C THR A 46 -12.86 6.19 23.60
N SER A 47 -12.10 6.37 22.51
CA SER A 47 -10.73 5.87 22.40
C SER A 47 -9.83 6.41 23.50
N GLY A 48 -9.07 5.53 24.12
CA GLY A 48 -8.09 5.86 25.16
C GLY A 48 -6.66 5.95 24.62
N SER A 49 -5.70 6.09 25.54
CA SER A 49 -4.27 6.05 25.21
C SER A 49 -3.83 4.73 24.59
N GLU A 50 -4.50 3.62 24.94
CA GLU A 50 -4.21 2.29 24.42
C GLU A 50 -4.54 2.17 22.93
N ASP A 51 -5.68 2.69 22.48
CA ASP A 51 -6.06 2.69 21.06
C ASP A 51 -5.12 3.55 20.22
N VAL A 52 -4.69 4.70 20.76
CA VAL A 52 -3.71 5.57 20.12
C VAL A 52 -2.35 4.88 20.01
N ALA A 53 -1.94 4.15 21.06
CA ALA A 53 -0.72 3.35 21.03
C ALA A 53 -0.81 2.20 20.01
N ALA A 54 -1.94 1.48 19.96
CA ALA A 54 -2.18 0.42 18.99
C ALA A 54 -2.15 0.94 17.55
N MET A 55 -2.76 2.10 17.29
CA MET A 55 -2.63 2.78 15.99
C MET A 55 -1.16 3.11 15.66
N GLY A 56 -0.40 3.62 16.64
CA GLY A 56 1.04 3.88 16.48
C GLY A 56 1.85 2.62 16.15
N PHE A 57 1.57 1.51 16.84
CA PHE A 57 2.19 0.22 16.55
C PHE A 57 1.80 -0.32 15.16
N ALA A 58 0.55 -0.17 14.72
CA ALA A 58 0.15 -0.57 13.38
C ALA A 58 0.84 0.25 12.28
N VAL A 59 0.95 1.57 12.46
CA VAL A 59 1.71 2.43 11.55
C VAL A 59 3.19 2.02 11.53
N GLY A 60 3.80 1.83 12.70
CA GLY A 60 5.18 1.35 12.82
C GLY A 60 5.41 0.01 12.13
N ALA A 61 4.52 -0.96 12.36
CA ALA A 61 4.58 -2.27 11.71
C ALA A 61 4.53 -2.16 10.18
N THR A 62 3.65 -1.32 9.64
CA THR A 62 3.53 -1.09 8.21
C THR A 62 4.77 -0.44 7.62
N VAL A 63 5.30 0.60 8.29
CA VAL A 63 6.50 1.32 7.90
C VAL A 63 7.70 0.37 7.83
N PHE A 64 7.91 -0.40 8.90
CA PHE A 64 9.01 -1.37 8.97
C PHE A 64 8.86 -2.48 7.93
N ALA A 65 7.67 -3.06 7.76
CA ALA A 65 7.44 -4.12 6.77
C ALA A 65 7.65 -3.63 5.34
N THR A 66 7.19 -2.42 5.03
CA THR A 66 7.34 -1.81 3.69
C THR A 66 8.82 -1.53 3.39
N ALA A 67 9.55 -0.96 4.36
CA ALA A 67 11.00 -0.73 4.21
C ALA A 67 11.76 -2.05 4.04
N ALA A 68 11.41 -3.08 4.82
CA ALA A 68 12.01 -4.40 4.73
C ALA A 68 11.79 -5.04 3.35
N GLY A 69 10.55 -4.93 2.83
CA GLY A 69 10.16 -5.38 1.50
C GLY A 69 10.91 -4.67 0.37
N ASN A 70 11.11 -3.36 0.48
CA ASN A 70 11.91 -2.61 -0.49
C ASN A 70 13.39 -3.04 -0.47
N ALA A 71 13.97 -3.20 0.71
CA ALA A 71 15.36 -3.61 0.88
C ALA A 71 15.63 -5.03 0.36
N ILE A 72 14.74 -6.00 0.67
CA ILE A 72 14.90 -7.38 0.17
C ILE A 72 14.65 -7.47 -1.35
N ASN A 73 13.79 -6.60 -1.90
CA ASN A 73 13.60 -6.52 -3.34
C ASN A 73 14.88 -6.05 -4.04
N ASP A 74 15.53 -4.99 -3.55
CA ASP A 74 16.79 -4.51 -4.10
C ASP A 74 17.93 -5.54 -3.92
N TYR A 75 17.91 -6.36 -2.85
CA TYR A 75 18.82 -7.50 -2.71
C TYR A 75 18.64 -8.54 -3.84
N PHE A 76 17.40 -8.93 -4.16
CA PHE A 76 17.15 -9.90 -5.24
C PHE A 76 17.38 -9.32 -6.64
N ASP A 77 17.15 -8.01 -6.80
CA ASP A 77 17.33 -7.31 -8.09
C ASP A 77 18.76 -6.78 -8.29
N ALA A 78 19.72 -7.06 -7.38
CA ALA A 78 21.06 -6.44 -7.39
C ALA A 78 21.81 -6.58 -8.72
N ASP A 79 21.84 -7.79 -9.31
CA ASP A 79 22.49 -8.05 -10.60
C ASP A 79 21.80 -7.31 -11.76
N ILE A 80 20.47 -7.25 -11.73
CA ILE A 80 19.65 -6.57 -12.74
C ILE A 80 19.87 -5.05 -12.63
N ASP A 81 19.86 -4.52 -11.42
CA ASP A 81 20.07 -3.11 -11.13
C ASP A 81 21.51 -2.67 -11.44
N ALA A 82 22.51 -3.55 -11.37
CA ALA A 82 23.86 -3.22 -11.79
C ALA A 82 23.96 -2.81 -13.26
N ILE A 83 23.05 -3.34 -14.10
CA ILE A 83 22.95 -3.00 -15.52
C ILE A 83 22.00 -1.80 -15.70
N ASN A 84 20.80 -1.89 -15.15
CA ASN A 84 19.71 -0.96 -15.44
C ASN A 84 19.77 0.34 -14.63
N ARG A 85 20.30 0.27 -13.40
CA ARG A 85 20.30 1.35 -12.40
C ARG A 85 21.59 1.33 -11.57
N PRO A 86 22.77 1.51 -12.20
CA PRO A 86 24.07 1.35 -11.54
C PRO A 86 24.30 2.30 -10.37
N ASN A 87 23.54 3.40 -10.31
CA ASN A 87 23.56 4.34 -9.20
C ASN A 87 22.72 3.88 -7.98
N ARG A 88 22.13 2.69 -7.95
CA ARG A 88 21.44 2.20 -6.73
C ARG A 88 22.43 1.85 -5.62
N ALA A 89 21.95 1.84 -4.38
CA ALA A 89 22.77 1.65 -3.17
C ALA A 89 23.64 0.38 -3.23
N ILE A 90 23.08 -0.75 -3.68
CA ILE A 90 23.81 -2.02 -3.78
C ILE A 90 24.81 -1.99 -4.97
N PRO A 91 24.39 -1.74 -6.22
CA PRO A 91 25.32 -1.72 -7.35
C PRO A 91 26.47 -0.72 -7.24
N ARG A 92 26.23 0.46 -6.66
CA ARG A 92 27.28 1.48 -6.48
C ARG A 92 28.28 1.13 -5.37
N GLY A 93 27.98 0.10 -4.57
CA GLY A 93 28.81 -0.34 -3.44
C GLY A 93 28.60 0.45 -2.15
N ALA A 94 27.57 1.30 -2.05
CA ALA A 94 27.27 2.03 -0.83
C ALA A 94 26.77 1.11 0.29
N VAL A 95 26.08 0.02 -0.07
CA VAL A 95 25.62 -1.03 0.84
C VAL A 95 25.89 -2.39 0.18
N SER A 96 26.55 -3.31 0.87
CA SER A 96 26.72 -4.68 0.36
C SER A 96 25.40 -5.46 0.40
N GLU A 97 25.27 -6.48 -0.44
CA GLU A 97 24.11 -7.39 -0.43
C GLU A 97 23.83 -7.99 0.96
N ARG A 98 24.89 -8.35 1.69
CA ARG A 98 24.78 -8.90 3.06
C ARG A 98 24.23 -7.86 4.03
N GLU A 99 24.69 -6.61 3.94
CA GLU A 99 24.19 -5.51 4.75
C GLU A 99 22.72 -5.20 4.43
N ALA A 100 22.34 -5.20 3.15
CA ALA A 100 20.96 -5.03 2.72
C ALA A 100 20.03 -6.13 3.28
N LEU A 101 20.49 -7.39 3.26
CA LEU A 101 19.74 -8.52 3.82
C LEU A 101 19.60 -8.42 5.35
N VAL A 102 20.67 -8.08 6.06
CA VAL A 102 20.64 -7.87 7.53
C VAL A 102 19.72 -6.69 7.87
N PHE A 103 19.81 -5.60 7.13
CA PHE A 103 18.96 -4.43 7.30
C PHE A 103 17.48 -4.79 7.10
N SER A 104 17.15 -5.51 6.02
CA SER A 104 15.79 -6.01 5.78
C SER A 104 15.30 -6.92 6.91
N ALA A 105 16.13 -7.86 7.39
CA ALA A 105 15.76 -8.75 8.48
C ALA A 105 15.49 -8.00 9.80
N CYS A 106 16.33 -7.00 10.13
CA CYS A 106 16.11 -6.14 11.29
C CYS A 106 14.81 -5.34 11.18
N LEU A 107 14.48 -4.83 9.98
CA LEU A 107 13.22 -4.13 9.74
C LEU A 107 12.02 -5.07 9.85
N PHE A 108 12.08 -6.29 9.30
CA PHE A 108 11.02 -7.29 9.50
C PHE A 108 10.83 -7.65 10.97
N LEU A 109 11.92 -7.77 11.73
CA LEU A 109 11.83 -7.99 13.18
C LEU A 109 11.13 -6.81 13.87
N GLY A 110 11.46 -5.58 13.51
CA GLY A 110 10.76 -4.38 13.99
C GLY A 110 9.26 -4.41 13.67
N ALA A 111 8.90 -4.82 12.45
CA ALA A 111 7.51 -4.96 12.03
C ALA A 111 6.75 -6.00 12.89
N VAL A 112 7.37 -7.16 13.15
CA VAL A 112 6.81 -8.21 14.00
C VAL A 112 6.66 -7.73 15.44
N VAL A 113 7.67 -7.08 16.01
CA VAL A 113 7.62 -6.55 17.39
C VAL A 113 6.46 -5.57 17.56
N CYS A 114 6.25 -4.67 16.60
CA CYS A 114 5.11 -3.76 16.59
C CYS A 114 3.78 -4.51 16.43
N ALA A 115 3.69 -5.45 15.49
CA ALA A 115 2.45 -6.19 15.22
C ALA A 115 2.01 -7.04 16.43
N LEU A 116 2.94 -7.60 17.20
CA LEU A 116 2.65 -8.39 18.41
C LEU A 116 2.03 -7.56 19.55
N GLN A 117 2.01 -6.23 19.45
CA GLN A 117 1.30 -5.35 20.39
C GLN A 117 -0.18 -5.17 20.03
N LEU A 118 -0.64 -5.76 18.91
CA LEU A 118 -1.97 -5.55 18.35
C LEU A 118 -2.93 -6.69 18.66
N PRO A 119 -4.25 -6.48 18.50
CA PRO A 119 -5.24 -7.54 18.67
C PRO A 119 -5.00 -8.72 17.71
N PRO A 120 -5.45 -9.94 18.07
CA PRO A 120 -5.24 -11.14 17.25
C PRO A 120 -5.70 -11.02 15.79
N ALA A 121 -6.81 -10.31 15.53
CA ALA A 121 -7.29 -10.07 14.17
C ALA A 121 -6.31 -9.24 13.33
N ALA A 122 -5.71 -8.19 13.92
CA ALA A 122 -4.68 -7.39 13.27
C ALA A 122 -3.40 -8.20 13.04
N ILE A 123 -2.99 -9.02 14.01
CA ILE A 123 -1.84 -9.93 13.88
C ILE A 123 -2.06 -10.91 12.72
N ALA A 124 -3.25 -11.50 12.59
CA ALA A 124 -3.57 -12.43 11.50
C ALA A 124 -3.40 -11.75 10.13
N VAL A 125 -3.92 -10.52 9.97
CA VAL A 125 -3.73 -9.75 8.73
C VAL A 125 -2.26 -9.39 8.50
N ALA A 126 -1.52 -9.03 9.54
CA ALA A 126 -0.08 -8.76 9.44
C ALA A 126 0.70 -9.98 8.94
N VAL A 127 0.39 -11.19 9.45
CA VAL A 127 1.00 -12.43 8.98
C VAL A 127 0.69 -12.67 7.51
N VAL A 128 -0.57 -12.55 7.10
CA VAL A 128 -0.96 -12.69 5.68
C VAL A 128 -0.23 -11.67 4.81
N ASN A 129 -0.15 -10.42 5.24
CA ASN A 129 0.54 -9.35 4.50
C ASN A 129 2.04 -9.64 4.37
N LEU A 130 2.72 -10.05 5.43
CA LEU A 130 4.15 -10.39 5.39
C LEU A 130 4.43 -11.59 4.47
N LEU A 131 3.60 -12.63 4.56
CA LEU A 131 3.70 -13.79 3.68
C LEU A 131 3.46 -13.40 2.21
N ALA A 132 2.42 -12.60 1.95
CA ALA A 132 2.11 -12.12 0.60
C ALA A 132 3.22 -11.23 0.03
N LEU A 133 3.81 -10.35 0.85
CA LEU A 133 4.91 -9.47 0.46
C LEU A 133 6.16 -10.27 0.06
N VAL A 134 6.56 -11.25 0.88
CA VAL A 134 7.72 -12.12 0.58
C VAL A 134 7.44 -13.04 -0.61
N ALA A 135 6.23 -13.62 -0.67
CA ALA A 135 5.83 -14.50 -1.76
C ALA A 135 5.74 -13.76 -3.10
N TYR A 136 5.29 -12.50 -3.09
CA TYR A 136 5.21 -11.67 -4.28
C TYR A 136 6.58 -11.51 -4.95
N THR A 137 7.60 -11.12 -4.19
CA THR A 137 8.96 -10.87 -4.70
C THR A 137 9.56 -12.11 -5.37
N LYS A 138 9.24 -13.31 -4.87
CA LYS A 138 9.86 -14.56 -5.33
C LYS A 138 9.04 -15.37 -6.34
N PHE A 139 7.71 -15.35 -6.24
CA PHE A 139 6.86 -16.34 -6.91
C PHE A 139 5.76 -15.76 -7.81
N PHE A 140 5.30 -14.54 -7.55
CA PHE A 140 4.13 -13.99 -8.25
C PHE A 140 4.47 -12.98 -9.36
N LYS A 141 5.72 -12.51 -9.41
CA LYS A 141 6.21 -11.69 -10.52
C LYS A 141 6.07 -12.47 -11.83
N GLY A 142 5.33 -11.90 -12.79
CA GLY A 142 5.11 -12.50 -14.11
C GLY A 142 3.97 -13.52 -14.22
N LEU A 143 3.23 -13.80 -13.13
CA LEU A 143 2.00 -14.59 -13.21
C LEU A 143 0.80 -13.71 -13.62
N PRO A 144 -0.02 -14.14 -14.60
CA PRO A 144 -1.11 -13.32 -15.11
C PRO A 144 -2.16 -13.08 -14.02
N GLY A 145 -2.35 -11.81 -13.64
CA GLY A 145 -3.39 -11.36 -12.72
C GLY A 145 -3.08 -11.58 -11.25
N VAL A 146 -2.33 -12.64 -10.89
CA VAL A 146 -2.00 -12.95 -9.49
C VAL A 146 -1.16 -11.84 -8.87
N GLY A 147 -0.13 -11.37 -9.58
CA GLY A 147 0.69 -10.25 -9.11
C GLY A 147 -0.15 -8.98 -8.88
N ASN A 148 -1.00 -8.62 -9.84
CA ASN A 148 -1.86 -7.44 -9.74
C ASN A 148 -2.84 -7.53 -8.57
N VAL A 149 -3.44 -8.71 -8.34
CA VAL A 149 -4.36 -8.96 -7.21
C VAL A 149 -3.62 -8.88 -5.88
N VAL A 150 -2.42 -9.45 -5.78
CA VAL A 150 -1.61 -9.39 -4.55
C VAL A 150 -1.20 -7.96 -4.23
N VAL A 151 -0.76 -7.18 -5.21
CA VAL A 151 -0.41 -5.75 -5.01
C VAL A 151 -1.64 -4.93 -4.65
N GLY A 152 -2.80 -5.21 -5.28
CA GLY A 152 -4.09 -4.65 -4.90
C GLY A 152 -4.44 -4.96 -3.45
N TYR A 153 -4.43 -6.25 -3.08
CA TYR A 153 -4.68 -6.71 -1.72
C TYR A 153 -3.75 -6.04 -0.70
N LEU A 154 -2.43 -6.04 -0.93
CA LEU A 154 -1.46 -5.44 -0.02
C LEU A 154 -1.72 -3.94 0.19
N THR A 155 -2.17 -3.23 -0.85
CA THR A 155 -2.50 -1.80 -0.74
C THR A 155 -3.83 -1.56 -0.03
N GLY A 156 -4.85 -2.36 -0.31
CA GLY A 156 -6.12 -2.24 0.43
C GLY A 156 -5.95 -2.65 1.89
N SER A 157 -5.19 -3.71 2.14
CA SER A 157 -5.04 -4.33 3.46
C SER A 157 -4.30 -3.46 4.46
N THR A 158 -3.56 -2.42 4.03
CA THR A 158 -3.02 -1.42 4.96
C THR A 158 -4.14 -0.71 5.73
N PHE A 159 -5.22 -0.33 5.05
CA PHE A 159 -6.38 0.28 5.69
C PHE A 159 -7.05 -0.71 6.65
N LEU A 160 -7.31 -1.93 6.18
CA LEU A 160 -7.94 -2.98 6.98
C LEU A 160 -7.10 -3.30 8.24
N PHE A 161 -5.78 -3.42 8.09
CA PHE A 161 -4.84 -3.67 9.17
C PHE A 161 -4.88 -2.55 10.21
N GLY A 162 -4.84 -1.28 9.77
CA GLY A 162 -4.97 -0.14 10.67
C GLY A 162 -6.30 -0.13 11.41
N GLY A 163 -7.41 -0.37 10.72
CA GLY A 163 -8.73 -0.41 11.34
C GLY A 163 -8.85 -1.51 12.39
N LEU A 164 -8.37 -2.72 12.07
CA LEU A 164 -8.36 -3.86 13.00
C LEU A 164 -7.44 -3.65 14.21
N ALA A 165 -6.45 -2.76 14.13
CA ALA A 165 -5.59 -2.44 15.27
C ALA A 165 -6.33 -1.70 16.39
N VAL A 166 -7.46 -1.04 16.07
CA VAL A 166 -8.22 -0.20 17.02
C VAL A 166 -9.67 -0.66 17.19
N LEU A 167 -10.09 -1.71 16.50
CA LEU A 167 -11.42 -2.30 16.63
C LEU A 167 -11.42 -3.34 17.76
N ASP A 168 -12.04 -2.94 18.87
CA ASP A 168 -12.41 -3.71 20.07
C ASP A 168 -11.38 -4.73 20.60
N SER A 169 -10.59 -4.27 21.58
CA SER A 169 -9.76 -5.10 22.47
C SER A 169 -10.47 -5.50 23.78
N ALA A 170 -11.75 -5.13 24.00
CA ALA A 170 -12.29 -5.01 25.35
C ALA A 170 -13.25 -6.11 25.83
N SER A 171 -13.81 -6.96 24.95
CA SER A 171 -14.87 -7.90 25.37
C SER A 171 -14.53 -9.40 25.20
N ASP A 172 -13.82 -9.79 24.15
CA ASP A 172 -13.25 -11.14 23.95
C ASP A 172 -12.19 -11.12 22.84
N PRO A 173 -10.89 -11.36 23.14
CA PRO A 173 -9.81 -11.38 22.14
C PRO A 173 -10.00 -12.40 21.00
N TYR A 174 -10.85 -13.41 21.20
CA TYR A 174 -11.11 -14.49 20.23
C TYR A 174 -12.38 -14.26 19.42
N SER A 175 -13.18 -13.25 19.74
CA SER A 175 -14.34 -12.88 18.95
C SER A 175 -13.91 -12.16 17.66
N LEU A 176 -14.53 -12.52 16.53
CA LEU A 176 -14.27 -11.80 15.29
C LEU A 176 -14.90 -10.40 15.38
N PRO A 177 -14.13 -9.31 15.21
CA PRO A 177 -14.69 -7.98 15.28
C PRO A 177 -15.67 -7.78 14.13
N THR A 178 -16.79 -7.12 14.43
CA THR A 178 -17.71 -6.68 13.37
C THR A 178 -17.02 -5.56 12.59
N LEU A 179 -16.70 -5.84 11.32
CA LEU A 179 -16.01 -4.87 10.47
C LEU A 179 -16.96 -3.76 10.03
N PRO A 180 -16.67 -2.47 10.32
CA PRO A 180 -17.48 -1.37 9.83
C PRO A 180 -17.51 -1.34 8.31
N VAL A 181 -18.70 -1.11 7.73
CA VAL A 181 -18.89 -1.04 6.27
C VAL A 181 -17.94 -0.03 5.62
N GLY A 182 -17.73 1.12 6.27
CA GLY A 182 -16.77 2.14 5.80
C GLY A 182 -15.35 1.60 5.62
N LEU A 183 -14.87 0.75 6.54
CA LEU A 183 -13.53 0.17 6.46
C LEU A 183 -13.42 -0.85 5.33
N LEU A 184 -14.43 -1.70 5.16
CA LEU A 184 -14.48 -2.69 4.07
C LEU A 184 -14.53 -2.02 2.70
N VAL A 185 -15.32 -0.96 2.56
CA VAL A 185 -15.41 -0.17 1.33
C VAL A 185 -14.08 0.52 1.03
N LEU A 186 -13.42 1.12 2.03
CA LEU A 186 -12.11 1.74 1.86
C LEU A 186 -11.04 0.72 1.42
N PHE A 187 -11.00 -0.45 2.08
CA PHE A 187 -10.17 -1.58 1.67
C PHE A 187 -10.43 -1.99 0.21
N ALA A 188 -11.69 -2.24 -0.15
CA ALA A 188 -12.07 -2.76 -1.45
C ALA A 188 -11.80 -1.73 -2.57
N LEU A 189 -12.10 -0.46 -2.33
CA LEU A 189 -11.86 0.63 -3.28
C LEU A 189 -10.36 0.81 -3.55
N ALA A 190 -9.54 0.85 -2.49
CA ALA A 190 -8.09 0.96 -2.63
C ALA A 190 -7.48 -0.27 -3.32
N ALA A 191 -7.91 -1.48 -2.95
CA ALA A 191 -7.43 -2.71 -3.57
C ALA A 191 -7.79 -2.77 -5.06
N THR A 192 -9.03 -2.41 -5.41
CA THR A 192 -9.52 -2.42 -6.79
C THR A 192 -8.86 -1.33 -7.63
N ALA A 193 -8.66 -0.14 -7.08
CA ALA A 193 -7.97 0.94 -7.78
C ALA A 193 -6.51 0.60 -8.05
N THR A 194 -5.81 0.00 -7.09
CA THR A 194 -4.44 -0.46 -7.30
C THR A 194 -4.37 -1.62 -8.29
N PHE A 195 -5.26 -2.61 -8.18
CA PHE A 195 -5.34 -3.70 -9.17
C PHE A 195 -5.52 -3.15 -10.59
N THR A 196 -6.46 -2.20 -10.75
CA THR A 196 -6.73 -1.54 -12.03
C THR A 196 -5.51 -0.79 -12.54
N ARG A 197 -4.81 -0.04 -11.67
CA ARG A 197 -3.58 0.69 -12.02
C ARG A 197 -2.47 -0.26 -12.47
N GLU A 198 -2.27 -1.38 -11.78
CA GLU A 198 -1.26 -2.37 -12.19
C GLU A 198 -1.64 -3.04 -13.51
N ALA A 199 -2.93 -3.33 -13.74
CA ALA A 199 -3.39 -3.85 -15.04
C ALA A 199 -3.18 -2.85 -16.19
N VAL A 200 -3.38 -1.54 -15.95
CA VAL A 200 -3.08 -0.48 -16.92
C VAL A 200 -1.58 -0.37 -17.15
N LYS A 201 -0.76 -0.50 -16.10
CA LYS A 201 0.69 -0.50 -16.20
C LYS A 201 1.19 -1.67 -17.05
N ASP A 202 0.69 -2.88 -16.84
CA ASP A 202 1.07 -4.04 -17.65
C ASP A 202 0.74 -3.82 -19.14
N VAL A 203 -0.31 -3.04 -19.46
CA VAL A 203 -0.64 -2.67 -20.86
C VAL A 203 0.39 -1.70 -21.44
N GLU A 204 0.88 -0.76 -20.63
CA GLU A 204 1.95 0.17 -21.01
C GLU A 204 3.29 -0.56 -21.21
N ASP A 205 3.60 -1.51 -20.33
CA ASP A 205 4.86 -2.26 -20.31
C ASP A 205 4.84 -3.52 -21.21
N LEU A 206 3.77 -3.71 -22.00
CA LEU A 206 3.48 -4.95 -22.73
C LEU A 206 4.63 -5.48 -23.60
N GLU A 207 5.32 -4.58 -24.32
CA GLU A 207 6.42 -4.98 -25.20
C GLU A 207 7.66 -5.41 -24.40
N GLY A 208 7.97 -4.72 -23.29
CA GLY A 208 9.06 -5.09 -22.39
C GLY A 208 8.81 -6.41 -21.68
N ASP A 209 7.59 -6.59 -21.15
CA ASP A 209 7.18 -7.83 -20.47
C ASP A 209 7.28 -9.06 -21.39
N ARG A 210 6.95 -8.90 -22.68
CA ARG A 210 7.09 -9.97 -23.68
C ARG A 210 8.54 -10.34 -23.93
N GLN A 211 9.44 -9.36 -23.99
CA GLN A 211 10.87 -9.58 -24.21
C GLN A 211 11.53 -10.27 -23.00
N GLU A 212 11.04 -9.97 -21.79
CA GLU A 212 11.46 -10.65 -20.55
C GLU A 212 10.82 -12.05 -20.36
N GLY A 213 9.93 -12.47 -21.26
CA GLY A 213 9.27 -13.77 -21.20
C GLY A 213 8.21 -13.87 -20.09
N LEU A 214 7.71 -12.74 -19.60
CA LEU A 214 6.64 -12.70 -18.60
C LEU A 214 5.28 -13.06 -19.21
N ARG A 215 4.33 -13.47 -18.38
CA ARG A 215 2.96 -13.80 -18.79
C ARG A 215 1.95 -12.88 -18.09
N THR A 216 2.05 -11.57 -18.30
CA THR A 216 1.13 -10.59 -17.70
C THR A 216 -0.28 -10.67 -18.29
N LEU A 217 -1.27 -10.03 -17.63
CA LEU A 217 -2.67 -10.02 -18.09
C LEU A 217 -2.84 -9.63 -19.57
N PRO A 218 -2.22 -8.53 -20.07
CA PRO A 218 -2.40 -8.13 -21.45
C PRO A 218 -1.66 -9.03 -22.45
N ILE A 219 -0.65 -9.79 -22.02
CA ILE A 219 -0.02 -10.82 -22.86
C ILE A 219 -0.98 -12.00 -23.07
N VAL A 220 -1.70 -12.42 -22.03
CA VAL A 220 -2.56 -13.62 -22.07
C VAL A 220 -3.96 -13.31 -22.61
N LEU A 221 -4.57 -12.21 -22.17
CA LEU A 221 -5.95 -11.84 -22.52
C LEU A 221 -6.02 -10.81 -23.65
N GLY A 222 -4.92 -10.10 -23.92
CA GLY A 222 -4.90 -8.92 -24.76
C GLY A 222 -5.12 -7.62 -23.97
N GLU A 223 -4.71 -6.50 -24.57
CA GLU A 223 -4.79 -5.17 -23.95
C GLU A 223 -6.24 -4.77 -23.63
N ARG A 224 -7.12 -4.81 -24.64
CA ARG A 224 -8.51 -4.35 -24.47
C ARG A 224 -9.28 -5.14 -23.40
N PRO A 225 -9.24 -6.49 -23.37
CA PRO A 225 -9.90 -7.24 -22.30
C PRO A 225 -9.34 -6.93 -20.91
N THR A 226 -8.03 -6.71 -20.80
CA THR A 226 -7.38 -6.31 -19.54
C THR A 226 -7.89 -4.97 -19.03
N LEU A 227 -7.99 -3.97 -19.92
CA LEU A 227 -8.55 -2.66 -19.57
C LEU A 227 -10.04 -2.74 -19.19
N TRP A 228 -10.84 -3.55 -19.91
CA TRP A 228 -12.24 -3.77 -19.58
C TRP A 228 -12.42 -4.46 -18.22
N LEU A 229 -11.55 -5.40 -17.85
CA LEU A 229 -11.55 -6.00 -16.52
C LEU A 229 -11.39 -4.92 -15.43
N GLY A 230 -10.45 -3.99 -15.63
CA GLY A 230 -10.27 -2.83 -14.77
C GLY A 230 -11.51 -1.95 -14.68
N VAL A 231 -12.17 -1.64 -15.82
CA VAL A 231 -13.41 -0.85 -15.84
C VAL A 231 -14.52 -1.54 -15.03
N VAL A 232 -14.77 -2.82 -15.26
CA VAL A 232 -15.84 -3.55 -14.57
C VAL A 232 -15.59 -3.59 -13.06
N ALA A 233 -14.35 -3.87 -12.66
CA ALA A 233 -13.98 -3.88 -11.25
C ALA A 233 -14.14 -2.49 -10.62
N MET A 234 -13.66 -1.43 -11.28
CA MET A 234 -13.78 -0.07 -10.79
C MET A 234 -15.24 0.39 -10.68
N VAL A 235 -16.11 0.04 -11.62
CA VAL A 235 -17.55 0.33 -11.54
C VAL A 235 -18.18 -0.32 -10.32
N ALA A 236 -17.85 -1.58 -10.03
CA ALA A 236 -18.33 -2.26 -8.83
C ALA A 236 -17.82 -1.59 -7.54
N ALA A 237 -16.55 -1.19 -7.50
CA ALA A 237 -15.96 -0.52 -6.35
C ALA A 237 -16.57 0.87 -6.10
N VAL A 238 -16.79 1.66 -7.17
CA VAL A 238 -17.47 2.96 -7.08
C VAL A 238 -18.94 2.81 -6.71
N ALA A 239 -19.64 1.79 -7.21
CA ALA A 239 -21.01 1.54 -6.75
C ALA A 239 -21.06 1.23 -5.24
N ALA A 240 -20.08 0.45 -4.74
CA ALA A 240 -19.96 0.13 -3.32
C ALA A 240 -19.52 1.34 -2.47
N SER A 241 -18.86 2.35 -3.05
CA SER A 241 -18.42 3.56 -2.34
C SER A 241 -19.59 4.35 -1.75
N GLY A 242 -20.81 4.20 -2.28
CA GLY A 242 -22.02 4.84 -1.73
C GLY A 242 -22.49 4.23 -0.40
N LEU A 243 -22.08 3.01 -0.07
CA LEU A 243 -22.59 2.28 1.10
C LEU A 243 -22.36 2.99 2.45
N PRO A 244 -21.19 3.59 2.75
CA PRO A 244 -20.97 4.29 4.02
C PRO A 244 -21.95 5.45 4.24
N TYR A 245 -22.43 6.10 3.18
CA TYR A 245 -23.51 7.08 3.27
C TYR A 245 -24.86 6.40 3.52
N LEU A 246 -25.19 5.36 2.75
CA LEU A 246 -26.49 4.68 2.82
C LEU A 246 -26.75 4.03 4.18
N VAL A 247 -25.71 3.50 4.84
CA VAL A 247 -25.81 2.89 6.18
C VAL A 247 -25.60 3.90 7.31
N GLY A 248 -25.46 5.20 7.00
CA GLY A 248 -25.33 6.27 7.98
C GLY A 248 -23.97 6.34 8.69
N THR A 249 -22.91 5.72 8.14
CA THR A 249 -21.54 5.88 8.65
C THR A 249 -21.03 7.30 8.44
N PHE A 250 -21.34 7.91 7.30
CA PHE A 250 -20.97 9.29 6.96
C PHE A 250 -22.14 10.09 6.37
N GLY A 251 -22.05 11.43 6.49
CA GLY A 251 -23.05 12.38 5.98
C GLY A 251 -22.87 12.78 4.51
N ARG A 252 -23.58 13.81 4.06
CA ARG A 252 -23.50 14.39 2.70
C ARG A 252 -22.13 14.99 2.39
N LEU A 253 -21.37 15.43 3.40
CA LEU A 253 -19.98 15.86 3.18
C LEU A 253 -19.15 14.74 2.53
N TYR A 254 -19.34 13.49 2.96
CA TYR A 254 -18.69 12.34 2.34
C TYR A 254 -19.05 12.22 0.87
N LEU A 255 -20.34 12.31 0.52
CA LEU A 255 -20.78 12.29 -0.88
C LEU A 255 -20.14 13.41 -1.71
N ALA A 256 -20.07 14.63 -1.16
CA ALA A 256 -19.48 15.78 -1.84
C ALA A 256 -17.99 15.58 -2.15
N LEU A 257 -17.28 14.78 -1.35
CA LEU A 257 -15.85 14.50 -1.51
C LEU A 257 -15.59 13.21 -2.33
N ILE A 258 -16.36 12.14 -2.08
CA ILE A 258 -16.13 10.85 -2.73
C ILE A 258 -16.61 10.83 -4.18
N VAL A 259 -17.72 11.52 -4.52
CA VAL A 259 -18.26 11.50 -5.90
C VAL A 259 -17.26 12.11 -6.92
N PRO A 260 -16.60 13.25 -6.66
CA PRO A 260 -15.54 13.72 -7.55
C PRO A 260 -14.34 12.77 -7.63
N ALA A 261 -13.94 12.14 -6.52
CA ALA A 261 -12.85 11.18 -6.49
C ALA A 261 -13.17 9.94 -7.33
N ASP A 262 -14.38 9.40 -7.19
CA ASP A 262 -14.90 8.26 -7.94
C ASP A 262 -15.05 8.59 -9.43
N GLY A 263 -15.51 9.81 -9.75
CA GLY A 263 -15.56 10.32 -11.11
C GLY A 263 -14.18 10.38 -11.76
N LEU A 264 -13.16 10.79 -11.00
CA LEU A 264 -11.77 10.77 -11.46
C LEU A 264 -11.24 9.35 -11.62
N LEU A 265 -11.52 8.43 -10.68
CA LEU A 265 -11.10 7.02 -10.77
C LEU A 265 -11.71 6.32 -11.99
N LEU A 266 -13.02 6.44 -12.20
CA LEU A 266 -13.71 5.88 -13.37
C LEU A 266 -13.24 6.55 -14.66
N GLY A 267 -13.16 7.88 -14.66
CA GLY A 267 -12.69 8.65 -15.80
C GLY A 267 -11.27 8.26 -16.23
N ALA A 268 -10.36 8.10 -15.26
CA ALA A 268 -8.99 7.64 -15.49
C ALA A 268 -8.97 6.19 -16.01
N THR A 269 -9.78 5.32 -15.43
CA THR A 269 -9.88 3.91 -15.88
C THR A 269 -10.35 3.82 -17.33
N VAL A 270 -11.34 4.63 -17.74
CA VAL A 270 -11.79 4.68 -19.14
C VAL A 270 -10.77 5.40 -20.04
N HIS A 271 -10.04 6.39 -19.52
CA HIS A 271 -8.99 7.10 -20.25
C HIS A 271 -7.81 6.19 -20.62
N SER A 272 -7.61 5.09 -19.89
CA SER A 272 -6.53 4.11 -20.12
C SER A 272 -6.56 3.48 -21.52
N PHE A 273 -7.72 3.43 -22.17
CA PHE A 273 -7.85 2.97 -23.56
C PHE A 273 -7.19 3.90 -24.58
N ARG A 274 -6.84 5.12 -24.18
CA ARG A 274 -6.19 6.13 -25.03
C ARG A 274 -4.76 6.42 -24.58
N ASP A 275 -4.58 6.59 -23.28
CA ASP A 275 -3.29 6.99 -22.68
C ASP A 275 -3.11 6.28 -21.33
N PRO A 276 -2.52 5.06 -21.33
CA PRO A 276 -2.22 4.30 -20.12
C PRO A 276 -1.36 5.08 -19.12
N THR A 277 -0.30 5.75 -19.59
CA THR A 277 0.65 6.50 -18.75
C THR A 277 -0.05 7.58 -17.94
N ARG A 278 -0.81 8.47 -18.60
CA ARG A 278 -1.57 9.52 -17.92
C ARG A 278 -2.64 8.94 -17.00
N SER A 279 -3.25 7.83 -17.39
CA SER A 279 -4.26 7.16 -16.57
C SER A 279 -3.70 6.64 -15.25
N GLN A 280 -2.45 6.16 -15.22
CA GLN A 280 -1.80 5.78 -13.97
C GLN A 280 -1.66 6.94 -12.99
N GLU A 281 -1.30 8.14 -13.47
CA GLU A 281 -1.18 9.34 -12.63
C GLU A 281 -2.55 9.76 -12.07
N LEU A 282 -3.57 9.82 -12.93
CA LEU A 282 -4.93 10.20 -12.53
C LEU A 282 -5.53 9.18 -11.54
N LEU A 283 -5.25 7.88 -11.70
CA LEU A 283 -5.65 6.86 -10.74
C LEU A 283 -5.01 7.08 -9.37
N LYS A 284 -3.71 7.41 -9.31
CA LYS A 284 -3.03 7.75 -8.04
C LYS A 284 -3.68 8.96 -7.38
N THR A 285 -3.97 10.01 -8.14
CA THR A 285 -4.68 11.20 -7.63
C THR A 285 -6.07 10.84 -7.12
N GLY A 286 -6.84 10.05 -7.87
CA GLY A 286 -8.16 9.57 -7.46
C GLY A 286 -8.13 8.77 -6.16
N MET A 287 -7.15 7.87 -6.00
CA MET A 287 -6.95 7.11 -4.77
C MET A 287 -6.64 8.01 -3.56
N LEU A 288 -5.81 9.03 -3.75
CA LEU A 288 -5.50 10.02 -2.70
C LEU A 288 -6.74 10.82 -2.30
N LEU A 289 -7.52 11.30 -3.28
CA LEU A 289 -8.76 12.03 -3.01
C LEU A 289 -9.81 11.16 -2.32
N ALA A 290 -9.97 9.91 -2.75
CA ALA A 290 -10.89 8.97 -2.14
C ALA A 290 -10.49 8.70 -0.68
N SER A 291 -9.21 8.41 -0.42
CA SER A 291 -8.71 8.21 0.96
C SER A 291 -8.90 9.46 1.82
N GLY A 292 -8.69 10.65 1.24
CA GLY A 292 -8.95 11.94 1.88
C GLY A 292 -10.43 12.15 2.21
N ALA A 293 -11.35 11.69 1.36
CA ALA A 293 -12.79 11.77 1.61
C ALA A 293 -13.20 10.99 2.87
N PHE A 294 -12.66 9.78 3.08
CA PHE A 294 -12.88 9.00 4.30
C PHE A 294 -12.31 9.71 5.53
N LEU A 295 -11.09 10.21 5.44
CA LEU A 295 -10.41 10.91 6.53
C LEU A 295 -11.17 12.17 6.96
N VAL A 296 -11.48 13.07 6.01
CA VAL A 296 -12.19 14.34 6.28
C VAL A 296 -13.60 14.08 6.81
N SER A 297 -14.30 13.08 6.25
CA SER A 297 -15.63 12.72 6.71
C SER A 297 -15.60 12.15 8.13
N ARG A 298 -14.56 11.40 8.48
CA ARG A 298 -14.37 10.96 9.87
C ARG A 298 -14.17 12.13 10.81
N VAL A 299 -13.31 13.10 10.46
CA VAL A 299 -13.13 14.32 11.26
C VAL A 299 -14.47 15.04 11.46
N ALA A 300 -15.27 15.18 10.41
CA ALA A 300 -16.59 15.80 10.49
C ALA A 300 -17.53 15.09 11.49
N VAL A 301 -17.55 13.75 11.48
CA VAL A 301 -18.30 12.96 12.47
C VAL A 301 -17.81 13.25 13.90
N LEU A 302 -16.48 13.30 14.12
CA LEU A 302 -15.91 13.55 15.45
C LEU A 302 -16.26 14.93 16.01
N VAL A 303 -16.37 15.95 15.16
CA VAL A 303 -16.73 17.33 15.58
C VAL A 303 -18.24 17.61 15.54
N GLY A 304 -19.06 16.59 15.29
CA GLY A 304 -20.53 16.71 15.23
C GLY A 304 -21.05 17.42 13.98
N PHE A 305 -20.23 17.59 12.94
CA PHE A 305 -20.64 18.19 11.68
C PHE A 305 -21.37 17.16 10.82
N THR A 306 -22.69 17.22 10.83
CA THR A 306 -23.60 16.33 10.09
C THR A 306 -24.35 17.13 9.03
N LEU A 307 -23.67 17.52 7.95
CA LEU A 307 -24.36 17.84 6.69
C LEU A 307 -24.69 16.56 5.95
#